data_AF-A0A2C5Y034-F1
#
_entry.id   AF-A0A2C5Y034-F1
#
_cell.length_a   1.000
_cell.length_b   1.000
_cell.length_c   1.000
_cell.angle_alpha   90.00
_cell.angle_beta   90.00
_cell.angle_gamma   90.00
#
_symmetry.space_group_name_H-M   'P 1'
#
loop_
_entity.id
_entity.type
_entity.pdbx_description
1 polymer ?
#
loop_
_entity_poly.entity_id
_entity_poly.type
_entity_poly.pdbx_seq_one_letter_code
_entity_poly.pdbx_strand_id
1 'polypeptide(L)'
;MGLHLEKFLSERKAETVTLVTFKDTRHLPPPSAPTPPPEPDPKPKAAPRPSLAKERVFSKEQIADAKARRALEVRQLEARMGRMPAFRRSADGVVFTLPVEPKRREDLSTGLRSVCTLHLIVPLLYPLQHPRIQLNEVDAAAAEAVEELFAQKAASQEMLSLTGHLNYLALNLGNLDRQAQAAKAETEKQTASPSPQGAHAGEAPPPPPPSEGGRKGHIQVIARPPEWTTGESEDGCSDSSSEDDVSDADEQEDSTEHASQEWPQRGTLMTLPSLHLQGIELLQILTLSIAIKCNRCRTRNETTSLKPGAETSSPCSKCTAPLAATFHPQLLHQHSNRACWIDVSGGKASDLLPSTA
;
A
#
# COMPACT_ATOMS: atom_id res chain seq x y z
N MET A 1 5.37 -8.57 -51.18
CA MET A 1 5.17 -9.97 -50.74
C MET A 1 3.71 -10.13 -50.36
N GLY A 2 3.02 -11.23 -50.74
CA GLY A 2 1.59 -11.40 -50.42
C GLY A 2 0.92 -12.67 -50.96
N LEU A 3 1.36 -13.18 -52.12
CA LEU A 3 0.72 -14.28 -52.87
C LEU A 3 0.84 -15.70 -52.28
N HIS A 4 1.20 -15.85 -51.00
CA HIS A 4 1.28 -17.15 -50.32
C HIS A 4 0.26 -17.36 -49.20
N LEU A 5 -0.34 -16.30 -48.65
CA LEU A 5 -1.30 -16.42 -47.54
C LEU A 5 -2.62 -17.07 -47.98
N GLU A 6 -3.15 -16.69 -49.14
CA GLU A 6 -4.38 -17.25 -49.70
C GLU A 6 -4.28 -18.77 -49.92
N LYS A 7 -3.08 -19.26 -50.25
CA LYS A 7 -2.85 -20.69 -50.50
C LYS A 7 -3.01 -21.53 -49.23
N PHE A 8 -2.42 -21.10 -48.11
CA PHE A 8 -2.60 -21.74 -46.79
C PHE A 8 -4.02 -21.60 -46.23
N LEU A 9 -4.74 -20.52 -46.57
CA LEU A 9 -6.14 -20.33 -46.14
C LEU A 9 -7.16 -21.09 -47.01
N SER A 10 -6.76 -21.55 -48.20
CA SER A 10 -7.57 -22.37 -49.11
C SER A 10 -7.31 -23.88 -48.98
N GLU A 11 -6.38 -24.31 -48.13
CA GLU A 11 -6.10 -25.73 -47.92
C GLU A 11 -7.27 -26.44 -47.21
N ARG A 12 -7.65 -27.57 -47.79
CA ARG A 12 -8.83 -28.36 -47.40
C ARG A 12 -8.57 -28.99 -46.03
N LYS A 13 -9.41 -28.67 -45.02
CA LYS A 13 -9.33 -29.23 -43.66
C LYS A 13 -9.05 -30.74 -43.69
N ALA A 14 -7.90 -31.14 -43.17
CA ALA A 14 -7.56 -32.55 -42.99
C ALA A 14 -8.54 -33.21 -42.01
N GLU A 15 -8.82 -34.50 -42.22
CA GLU A 15 -9.79 -35.25 -41.41
C GLU A 15 -9.20 -35.55 -40.02
N THR A 16 -9.68 -34.85 -38.99
CA THR A 16 -9.20 -35.01 -37.62
C THR A 16 -9.55 -36.40 -37.08
N VAL A 17 -8.54 -37.17 -36.67
CA VAL A 17 -8.70 -38.54 -36.16
C VAL A 17 -9.62 -38.56 -34.93
N THR A 18 -10.67 -39.37 -34.99
CA THR A 18 -11.63 -39.57 -33.90
C THR A 18 -11.05 -40.47 -32.81
N LEU A 19 -10.60 -39.86 -31.71
CA LEU A 19 -10.10 -40.59 -30.53
C LEU A 19 -11.25 -41.26 -29.75
N VAL A 20 -11.59 -42.49 -30.14
CA VAL A 20 -12.57 -43.34 -29.44
C VAL A 20 -11.90 -43.98 -28.22
N THR A 21 -12.40 -43.70 -27.02
CA THR A 21 -11.90 -44.30 -25.77
C THR A 21 -12.37 -45.75 -25.61
N PHE A 22 -11.50 -46.69 -25.98
CA PHE A 22 -11.70 -48.11 -25.69
C PHE A 22 -11.75 -48.35 -24.17
N LYS A 23 -12.87 -48.85 -23.65
CA LYS A 23 -12.94 -49.43 -22.31
C LYS A 23 -12.31 -50.82 -22.36
N ASP A 24 -11.13 -50.95 -21.78
CA ASP A 24 -10.49 -52.25 -21.64
C ASP A 24 -11.23 -53.12 -20.60
N THR A 25 -11.86 -54.19 -21.06
CA THR A 25 -12.63 -55.12 -20.23
C THR A 25 -11.82 -56.32 -19.71
N ARG A 26 -10.50 -56.38 -19.99
CA ARG A 26 -9.63 -57.51 -19.60
C ARG A 26 -9.41 -57.68 -18.09
N HIS A 27 -9.96 -56.79 -17.26
CA HIS A 27 -10.00 -56.91 -15.80
C HIS A 27 -11.35 -57.41 -15.24
N LEU A 28 -12.30 -57.81 -16.09
CA LEU A 28 -13.54 -58.47 -15.66
C LEU A 28 -13.35 -60.00 -15.61
N PRO A 29 -13.47 -60.65 -14.44
CA PRO A 29 -13.43 -62.11 -14.35
C PRO A 29 -14.70 -62.75 -14.95
N PRO A 30 -14.60 -63.96 -15.52
CA PRO A 30 -15.75 -64.71 -16.04
C PRO A 30 -16.71 -65.17 -14.92
N PRO A 31 -17.98 -65.48 -15.24
CA PRO A 31 -19.05 -65.58 -14.25
C PRO A 31 -19.03 -66.88 -13.45
N SER A 32 -19.44 -66.79 -12.18
CA SER A 32 -19.79 -67.93 -11.34
C SER A 32 -21.02 -67.60 -10.50
N ALA A 33 -22.14 -68.24 -10.84
CA ALA A 33 -23.24 -68.50 -9.90
C ALA A 33 -22.87 -69.76 -9.07
N PRO A 34 -23.47 -70.03 -7.89
CA PRO A 34 -24.78 -69.55 -7.44
C PRO A 34 -24.86 -69.14 -5.95
N THR A 35 -26.10 -69.12 -5.43
CA THR A 35 -26.53 -69.09 -4.00
C THR A 35 -26.41 -67.77 -3.22
N PRO A 36 -27.26 -67.55 -2.18
CA PRO A 36 -27.70 -66.19 -1.80
C PRO A 36 -27.39 -65.84 -0.31
N PRO A 37 -28.02 -64.81 0.30
CA PRO A 37 -27.32 -63.74 0.99
C PRO A 37 -26.88 -64.05 2.45
N PRO A 38 -25.89 -63.28 2.94
CA PRO A 38 -26.10 -62.58 4.21
C PRO A 38 -25.72 -61.08 4.17
N GLU A 39 -26.58 -60.29 4.82
CA GLU A 39 -26.45 -58.97 5.50
C GLU A 39 -25.56 -57.80 4.97
N PRO A 40 -25.87 -56.53 5.35
CA PRO A 40 -25.28 -55.34 4.74
C PRO A 40 -24.23 -54.63 5.62
N ASP A 41 -22.95 -54.75 5.26
CA ASP A 41 -21.86 -53.93 5.82
C ASP A 41 -21.60 -52.64 5.01
N PRO A 42 -20.93 -51.61 5.58
CA PRO A 42 -21.29 -50.23 5.29
C PRO A 42 -20.73 -49.66 3.98
N LYS A 43 -21.53 -48.77 3.38
CA LYS A 43 -21.07 -47.85 2.32
C LYS A 43 -19.83 -47.07 2.80
N PRO A 44 -18.69 -47.14 2.08
CA PRO A 44 -17.57 -46.26 2.33
C PRO A 44 -18.03 -44.80 2.24
N LYS A 45 -17.77 -43.99 3.26
CA LYS A 45 -18.01 -42.54 3.21
C LYS A 45 -17.12 -41.96 2.11
N ALA A 46 -17.72 -41.54 1.00
CA ALA A 46 -17.01 -40.79 -0.02
C ALA A 46 -16.38 -39.55 0.64
N ALA A 47 -15.07 -39.37 0.46
CA ALA A 47 -14.39 -38.18 0.95
C ALA A 47 -15.08 -36.93 0.40
N PRO A 48 -15.30 -35.88 1.21
CA PRO A 48 -15.96 -34.68 0.74
C PRO A 48 -15.12 -34.07 -0.39
N ARG A 49 -15.71 -33.97 -1.58
CA ARG A 49 -15.12 -33.14 -2.65
C ARG A 49 -14.95 -31.74 -2.07
N PRO A 50 -13.80 -31.05 -2.30
CA PRO A 50 -13.63 -29.68 -1.85
C PRO A 50 -14.78 -28.86 -2.43
N SER A 51 -15.55 -28.22 -1.55
CA SER A 51 -16.74 -27.48 -1.94
C SER A 51 -16.32 -26.32 -2.83
N LEU A 52 -16.79 -26.33 -4.09
CA LEU A 52 -16.66 -25.19 -4.99
C LEU A 52 -17.10 -23.93 -4.24
N ALA A 53 -16.15 -23.01 -4.04
CA ALA A 53 -16.44 -21.75 -3.37
C ALA A 53 -17.54 -21.04 -4.16
N LYS A 54 -18.61 -20.63 -3.48
CA LYS A 54 -19.73 -19.95 -4.12
C LYS A 54 -19.21 -18.70 -4.83
N GLU A 55 -19.29 -18.68 -6.17
CA GLU A 55 -18.90 -17.51 -6.94
C GLU A 55 -19.71 -16.29 -6.46
N ARG A 56 -19.01 -15.20 -6.15
CA ARG A 56 -19.66 -13.94 -5.77
C ARG A 56 -20.33 -13.38 -7.02
N VAL A 57 -21.64 -13.53 -7.13
CA VAL A 57 -22.42 -12.96 -8.22
C VAL A 57 -22.55 -11.46 -8.02
N PHE A 58 -21.74 -10.69 -8.74
CA PHE A 58 -21.77 -9.22 -8.74
C PHE A 58 -22.93 -8.68 -9.60
N SER A 59 -23.43 -7.48 -9.28
CA SER A 59 -24.46 -6.83 -10.09
C SER A 59 -23.90 -6.35 -11.44
N LYS A 60 -24.77 -6.15 -12.43
CA LYS A 60 -24.36 -5.63 -13.75
C LYS A 60 -23.78 -4.21 -13.64
N GLU A 61 -24.30 -3.40 -12.73
CA GLU A 61 -23.81 -2.04 -12.44
C GLU A 61 -22.41 -2.11 -11.82
N GLN A 62 -22.22 -2.92 -10.77
CA GLN A 62 -20.91 -3.13 -10.14
C GLN A 62 -19.84 -3.56 -11.17
N ILE A 63 -20.19 -4.44 -12.11
CA ILE A 63 -19.29 -4.87 -13.19
C ILE A 63 -18.99 -3.74 -14.18
N ALA A 64 -19.96 -2.88 -14.48
CA ALA A 64 -19.77 -1.71 -15.34
C ALA A 64 -18.86 -0.66 -14.69
N ASP A 65 -19.11 -0.32 -13.41
CA ASP A 65 -18.33 0.63 -12.63
C ASP A 65 -16.88 0.13 -12.43
N ALA A 66 -16.72 -1.17 -12.11
CA ALA A 66 -15.42 -1.82 -12.05
C ALA A 66 -14.68 -1.72 -13.38
N LYS A 67 -15.33 -2.04 -14.50
CA LYS A 67 -14.73 -1.92 -15.84
C LYS A 67 -14.33 -0.48 -16.19
N ALA A 68 -15.13 0.51 -15.80
CA ALA A 68 -14.83 1.93 -15.99
C ALA A 68 -13.61 2.36 -15.15
N ARG A 69 -13.59 2.03 -13.85
CA ARG A 69 -12.46 2.30 -12.95
C ARG A 69 -11.18 1.60 -13.42
N ARG A 70 -11.26 0.33 -13.84
CA ARG A 70 -10.15 -0.41 -14.44
C ARG A 70 -9.58 0.30 -15.67
N ALA A 71 -10.43 0.78 -16.58
CA ALA A 71 -9.98 1.48 -17.77
C ALA A 71 -9.28 2.81 -17.44
N LEU A 72 -9.80 3.57 -16.46
CA LEU A 72 -9.20 4.81 -15.98
C LEU A 72 -7.84 4.56 -15.33
N GLU A 73 -7.74 3.62 -14.40
CA GLU A 73 -6.50 3.35 -13.66
C GLU A 73 -5.43 2.67 -14.52
N VAL A 74 -5.81 1.79 -15.46
CA VAL A 74 -4.86 1.26 -16.47
C VAL A 74 -4.34 2.37 -17.37
N ARG A 75 -5.17 3.33 -17.79
CA ARG A 75 -4.72 4.49 -18.58
C ARG A 75 -3.75 5.38 -17.79
N GLN A 76 -3.98 5.58 -16.48
CA GLN A 76 -3.04 6.30 -15.61
C GLN A 76 -1.72 5.54 -15.42
N LEU A 77 -1.78 4.22 -15.25
CA LEU A 77 -0.62 3.34 -15.16
C LEU A 77 0.21 3.39 -16.44
N GLU A 78 -0.41 3.27 -17.61
CA GLU A 78 0.23 3.39 -18.91
C GLU A 78 0.84 4.78 -19.13
N ALA A 79 0.14 5.86 -18.77
CA ALA A 79 0.63 7.23 -18.92
C ALA A 79 1.87 7.55 -18.05
N ARG A 80 1.94 7.00 -16.83
CA ARG A 80 3.10 7.17 -15.93
C ARG A 80 4.23 6.19 -16.23
N MET A 81 3.93 4.89 -16.34
CA MET A 81 4.95 3.84 -16.45
C MET A 81 5.45 3.63 -17.88
N GLY A 82 4.65 3.95 -18.91
CA GLY A 82 4.97 3.71 -20.33
C GLY A 82 6.16 4.51 -20.89
N ARG A 83 6.72 5.43 -20.12
CA ARG A 83 7.96 6.15 -20.43
C ARG A 83 9.23 5.42 -19.93
N MET A 84 9.09 4.34 -19.17
CA MET A 84 10.22 3.62 -18.57
C MET A 84 10.68 2.42 -19.43
N PRO A 85 11.99 2.13 -19.49
CA PRO A 85 12.55 1.18 -20.48
C PRO A 85 12.12 -0.28 -20.29
N ALA A 86 11.70 -0.67 -19.08
CA ALA A 86 11.23 -2.03 -18.79
C ALA A 86 9.70 -2.18 -18.87
N PHE A 87 8.94 -1.12 -19.20
CA PHE A 87 7.48 -1.22 -19.31
C PHE A 87 7.07 -2.07 -20.51
N ARG A 88 6.24 -3.09 -20.28
CA ARG A 88 5.56 -3.85 -21.35
C ARG A 88 4.14 -4.19 -20.95
N ARG A 89 3.22 -4.19 -21.92
CA ARG A 89 1.83 -4.62 -21.77
C ARG A 89 1.62 -5.93 -22.54
N SER A 90 1.00 -6.94 -21.93
CA SER A 90 0.60 -8.16 -22.66
C SER A 90 -0.52 -7.85 -23.66
N ALA A 91 -0.60 -8.63 -24.73
CA ALA A 91 -1.66 -8.54 -25.73
C ALA A 91 -3.07 -8.63 -25.10
N ASP A 92 -3.22 -9.43 -24.04
CA ASP A 92 -4.49 -9.63 -23.32
C ASP A 92 -4.95 -8.39 -22.54
N GLY A 93 -4.06 -7.41 -22.30
CA GLY A 93 -4.35 -6.24 -21.47
C GLY A 93 -4.64 -6.56 -19.99
N VAL A 94 -4.19 -7.74 -19.51
CA VAL A 94 -4.31 -8.20 -18.12
C VAL A 94 -2.98 -8.12 -17.39
N VAL A 95 -1.86 -8.46 -18.05
CA VAL A 95 -0.53 -8.48 -17.44
C VAL A 95 0.32 -7.30 -17.92
N PHE A 96 0.99 -6.63 -16.99
CA PHE A 96 1.87 -5.49 -17.22
C PHE A 96 3.23 -5.76 -16.59
N THR A 97 4.30 -5.79 -17.38
CA THR A 97 5.68 -5.84 -16.89
C THR A 97 6.13 -4.44 -16.50
N LEU A 98 6.63 -4.28 -15.27
CA LEU A 98 6.97 -3.00 -14.67
C LEU A 98 8.35 -3.11 -13.99
N PRO A 99 9.24 -2.11 -14.09
CA PRO A 99 10.43 -2.04 -13.25
C PRO A 99 10.04 -1.72 -11.80
N VAL A 100 10.81 -2.22 -10.84
CA VAL A 100 10.71 -1.87 -9.42
C VAL A 100 12.11 -1.68 -8.84
N GLU A 101 12.26 -0.59 -8.10
CA GLU A 101 13.48 -0.26 -7.36
C GLU A 101 13.18 -0.31 -5.84
N PRO A 102 13.51 -1.42 -5.15
CA PRO A 102 13.28 -1.52 -3.71
C PRO A 102 14.18 -0.54 -2.96
N LYS A 103 13.60 0.36 -2.15
CA LYS A 103 14.37 1.40 -1.41
C LYS A 103 15.50 0.89 -0.51
N ARG A 104 15.51 -0.41 -0.19
CA ARG A 104 16.55 -1.07 0.62
C ARG A 104 16.83 -2.48 0.10
N ARG A 105 17.42 -2.62 -1.10
CA ARG A 105 17.87 -3.93 -1.60
C ARG A 105 18.80 -4.66 -0.62
N GLU A 106 19.61 -3.92 0.14
CA GLU A 106 20.53 -4.49 1.14
C GLU A 106 19.84 -5.09 2.37
N ASP A 107 18.59 -4.70 2.67
CA ASP A 107 17.77 -5.26 3.76
C ASP A 107 17.07 -6.58 3.36
N LEU A 108 17.08 -6.98 2.07
CA LEU A 108 16.36 -8.14 1.53
C LEU A 108 17.10 -9.47 1.75
N SER A 109 16.37 -10.58 1.78
CA SER A 109 16.91 -11.94 1.69
C SER A 109 17.67 -12.16 0.39
N THR A 110 18.60 -13.11 0.39
CA THR A 110 19.46 -13.43 -0.77
C THR A 110 18.67 -13.78 -2.02
N GLY A 111 17.50 -14.41 -1.88
CA GLY A 111 16.61 -14.72 -3.01
C GLY A 111 15.89 -13.50 -3.62
N LEU A 112 15.71 -12.41 -2.86
CA LEU A 112 14.94 -11.21 -3.28
C LEU A 112 15.81 -10.00 -3.65
N ARG A 113 17.13 -10.04 -3.44
CA ARG A 113 18.06 -8.94 -3.78
C ARG A 113 18.09 -8.58 -5.26
N SER A 114 17.82 -9.54 -6.14
CA SER A 114 17.88 -9.41 -7.60
C SER A 114 16.63 -8.81 -8.25
N VAL A 115 15.53 -8.59 -7.52
CA VAL A 115 14.28 -8.01 -8.06
C VAL A 115 14.57 -6.69 -8.80
N CYS A 116 14.41 -6.70 -10.13
CA CYS A 116 14.46 -5.51 -10.98
C CYS A 116 13.13 -5.27 -11.71
N THR A 117 12.36 -6.31 -12.00
CA THR A 117 11.03 -6.20 -12.62
C THR A 117 9.98 -7.04 -11.90
N LEU A 118 8.70 -6.73 -12.13
CA LEU A 118 7.56 -7.56 -11.76
C LEU A 118 6.52 -7.61 -12.87
N HIS A 119 5.64 -8.61 -12.81
CA HIS A 119 4.40 -8.66 -13.57
C HIS A 119 3.22 -8.28 -12.67
N LEU A 120 2.57 -7.14 -12.95
CA LEU A 120 1.30 -6.77 -12.34
C LEU A 120 0.16 -7.40 -13.15
N ILE A 121 -0.64 -8.23 -12.49
CA ILE A 121 -1.83 -8.89 -13.03
C ILE A 121 -3.05 -8.09 -12.57
N VAL A 122 -3.72 -7.41 -13.50
CA VAL A 122 -4.91 -6.60 -13.26
C VAL A 122 -6.15 -7.35 -13.78
N PRO A 123 -6.95 -8.00 -12.93
CA PRO A 123 -8.08 -8.82 -13.39
C PRO A 123 -9.13 -8.00 -14.16
N LEU A 124 -9.92 -8.67 -14.99
CA LEU A 124 -10.99 -8.02 -15.77
C LEU A 124 -12.08 -7.40 -14.88
N LEU A 125 -12.25 -7.91 -13.66
CA LEU A 125 -13.20 -7.44 -12.65
C LEU A 125 -12.57 -6.53 -11.58
N TYR A 126 -11.36 -5.98 -11.79
CA TYR A 126 -10.79 -4.98 -10.87
C TYR A 126 -11.74 -3.77 -10.71
N PRO A 127 -12.06 -3.28 -9.49
CA PRO A 127 -11.47 -3.65 -8.20
C PRO A 127 -12.13 -4.84 -7.47
N LEU A 128 -13.33 -5.29 -7.88
CA LEU A 128 -14.07 -6.41 -7.29
C LEU A 128 -13.24 -7.70 -7.19
N GLN A 129 -12.26 -7.85 -8.09
CA GLN A 129 -11.18 -8.81 -7.99
C GLN A 129 -9.83 -8.08 -7.88
N HIS A 130 -9.16 -8.25 -6.75
CA HIS A 130 -7.92 -7.57 -6.38
C HIS A 130 -6.75 -7.87 -7.34
N PRO A 131 -5.84 -6.90 -7.56
CA PRO A 131 -4.65 -7.11 -8.37
C PRO A 131 -3.71 -8.14 -7.71
N ARG A 132 -3.00 -8.90 -8.55
CA ARG A 132 -1.91 -9.77 -8.11
C ARG A 132 -0.59 -9.30 -8.73
N ILE A 133 0.50 -9.73 -8.13
CA ILE A 133 1.86 -9.51 -8.64
C ILE A 133 2.54 -10.86 -8.86
N GLN A 134 3.56 -10.88 -9.70
CA GLN A 134 4.60 -11.91 -9.72
C GLN A 134 5.96 -11.23 -9.78
N LEU A 135 6.91 -11.64 -8.93
CA LEU A 135 8.24 -11.02 -8.88
C LEU A 135 9.21 -11.74 -9.82
N ASN A 136 9.87 -10.98 -10.70
CA ASN A 136 10.80 -11.55 -11.67
C ASN A 136 12.23 -11.56 -11.12
N GLU A 137 13.04 -12.50 -11.62
CA GLU A 137 14.47 -12.60 -11.30
C GLU A 137 14.71 -12.96 -9.81
N VAL A 138 13.81 -13.73 -9.21
CA VAL A 138 13.77 -14.14 -7.78
C VAL A 138 13.80 -15.66 -7.63
N ASP A 139 14.23 -16.16 -6.47
CA ASP A 139 13.84 -17.49 -6.01
C ASP A 139 12.29 -17.60 -5.86
N ALA A 140 11.69 -18.62 -6.46
CA ALA A 140 10.24 -18.80 -6.45
C ALA A 140 9.68 -18.98 -5.03
N ALA A 141 10.36 -19.73 -4.16
CA ALA A 141 9.88 -19.96 -2.81
C ALA A 141 9.89 -18.67 -1.96
N ALA A 142 10.86 -17.78 -2.15
CA ALA A 142 10.88 -16.45 -1.56
C ALA A 142 9.80 -15.52 -2.17
N ALA A 143 9.60 -15.57 -3.50
CA ALA A 143 8.62 -14.76 -4.21
C ALA A 143 7.18 -15.06 -3.77
N GLU A 144 6.75 -16.33 -3.83
CA GLU A 144 5.36 -16.74 -3.58
C GLU A 144 4.81 -16.24 -2.24
N ALA A 145 5.61 -16.28 -1.18
CA ALA A 145 5.20 -15.81 0.15
C ALA A 145 5.04 -14.28 0.23
N VAL A 146 5.83 -13.52 -0.53
CA VAL A 146 5.68 -12.05 -0.66
C VAL A 146 4.50 -11.69 -1.56
N GLU A 147 4.26 -12.47 -2.62
CA GLU A 147 3.11 -12.32 -3.53
C GLU A 147 1.78 -12.60 -2.82
N GLU A 148 1.74 -13.61 -1.94
CA GLU A 148 0.56 -13.89 -1.12
C GLU A 148 0.29 -12.79 -0.08
N LEU A 149 1.32 -12.35 0.65
CA LEU A 149 1.19 -11.23 1.59
C LEU A 149 0.75 -9.94 0.90
N PHE A 150 1.21 -9.69 -0.34
CA PHE A 150 0.69 -8.59 -1.16
C PHE A 150 -0.78 -8.80 -1.52
N ALA A 151 -1.19 -10.01 -1.95
CA ALA A 151 -2.58 -10.29 -2.31
C ALA A 151 -3.54 -10.12 -1.12
N GLN A 152 -3.14 -10.54 0.08
CA GLN A 152 -3.88 -10.30 1.33
C GLN A 152 -4.00 -8.80 1.66
N LYS A 153 -2.95 -8.01 1.39
CA LYS A 153 -2.95 -6.55 1.58
C LYS A 153 -3.81 -5.83 0.55
N ALA A 154 -3.73 -6.21 -0.74
CA ALA A 154 -4.62 -5.69 -1.77
C ALA A 154 -6.10 -5.96 -1.44
N ALA A 155 -6.40 -7.14 -0.89
CA ALA A 155 -7.74 -7.53 -0.43
C ALA A 155 -8.21 -6.86 0.88
N SER A 156 -7.36 -6.07 1.54
CA SER A 156 -7.72 -5.22 2.69
C SER A 156 -7.60 -3.72 2.38
N GLN A 157 -7.27 -3.37 1.13
CA GLN A 157 -7.00 -2.00 0.68
C GLN A 157 -7.76 -1.67 -0.62
N GLU A 158 -9.05 -2.05 -0.69
CA GLU A 158 -9.94 -1.91 -1.86
C GLU A 158 -10.01 -0.47 -2.45
N MET A 159 -9.72 0.55 -1.64
CA MET A 159 -9.71 1.95 -2.05
C MET A 159 -8.41 2.38 -2.77
N LEU A 160 -7.29 1.66 -2.60
CA LEU A 160 -6.00 2.04 -3.18
C LEU A 160 -5.94 1.78 -4.70
N SER A 161 -5.36 2.72 -5.43
CA SER A 161 -5.18 2.60 -6.88
C SER A 161 -4.10 1.59 -7.27
N LEU A 162 -4.07 1.15 -8.53
CA LEU A 162 -3.01 0.30 -9.09
C LEU A 162 -1.61 0.93 -8.90
N THR A 163 -1.49 2.25 -9.10
CA THR A 163 -0.23 2.99 -8.85
C THR A 163 0.10 3.10 -7.37
N GLY A 164 -0.91 3.23 -6.50
CA GLY A 164 -0.76 3.19 -5.05
C GLY A 164 -0.25 1.83 -4.55
N HIS A 165 -0.75 0.72 -5.08
CA HIS A 165 -0.30 -0.63 -4.77
C HIS A 165 1.18 -0.87 -5.16
N LEU A 166 1.61 -0.35 -6.32
CA LEU A 166 3.01 -0.45 -6.77
C LEU A 166 3.94 0.39 -5.88
N ASN A 167 3.53 1.61 -5.53
CA ASN A 167 4.26 2.45 -4.59
C ASN A 167 4.35 1.79 -3.21
N TYR A 168 3.25 1.19 -2.72
CA TYR A 168 3.25 0.43 -1.46
C TYR A 168 4.32 -0.67 -1.49
N LEU A 169 4.37 -1.47 -2.56
CA LEU A 169 5.35 -2.55 -2.71
C LEU A 169 6.80 -2.01 -2.75
N ALA A 170 7.09 -1.01 -3.58
CA ALA A 170 8.45 -0.45 -3.69
C ALA A 170 8.97 0.14 -2.36
N LEU A 171 8.07 0.63 -1.52
CA LEU A 171 8.36 1.14 -0.17
C LEU A 171 8.46 0.03 0.90
N ASN A 172 7.70 -1.08 0.75
CA ASN A 172 7.52 -2.07 1.81
C ASN A 172 8.09 -3.47 1.51
N LEU A 173 8.75 -3.71 0.37
CA LEU A 173 9.22 -5.05 -0.02
C LEU A 173 10.04 -5.74 1.10
N GLY A 174 10.94 -5.02 1.77
CA GLY A 174 11.71 -5.55 2.91
C GLY A 174 10.91 -5.80 4.18
N ASN A 175 9.75 -5.15 4.35
CA ASN A 175 8.81 -5.47 5.43
C ASN A 175 8.01 -6.75 5.09
N LEU A 176 7.62 -6.93 3.82
CA LEU A 176 6.93 -8.13 3.35
C LEU A 176 7.85 -9.37 3.41
N ASP A 177 9.11 -9.24 3.00
CA ASP A 177 10.14 -10.29 3.08
C ASP A 177 10.38 -10.74 4.53
N ARG A 178 10.52 -9.80 5.48
CA ARG A 178 10.60 -10.12 6.92
C ARG A 178 9.34 -10.82 7.46
N GLN A 179 8.15 -10.42 6.99
CA GLN A 179 6.89 -11.06 7.36
C GLN A 179 6.79 -12.49 6.79
N ALA A 180 7.22 -12.71 5.54
CA ALA A 180 7.30 -14.02 4.90
C ALA A 180 8.28 -14.96 5.63
N GLN A 181 9.46 -14.46 6.01
CA GLN A 181 10.45 -15.22 6.78
C GLN A 181 9.92 -15.61 8.17
N ALA A 182 9.24 -14.71 8.87
CA ALA A 182 8.64 -14.99 10.16
C ALA A 182 7.56 -16.09 10.06
N ALA A 183 6.63 -15.98 9.11
CA ALA A 183 5.58 -16.97 8.88
C ALA A 183 6.13 -18.37 8.54
N LYS A 184 7.21 -18.44 7.74
CA LYS A 184 7.92 -19.70 7.46
C LYS A 184 8.55 -20.30 8.71
N ALA A 185 9.27 -19.51 9.50
CA ALA A 185 9.90 -19.98 10.74
C ALA A 185 8.89 -20.42 11.81
N GLU A 186 7.68 -19.86 11.83
CA GLU A 186 6.57 -20.34 12.67
C GLU A 186 6.00 -21.67 12.15
N THR A 187 5.82 -21.80 10.84
CA THR A 187 5.32 -23.04 10.18
C THR A 187 6.28 -24.21 10.38
N GLU A 188 7.59 -23.98 10.26
CA GLU A 188 8.62 -25.01 10.51
C GLU A 188 8.62 -25.47 11.98
N LYS A 189 8.51 -24.53 12.94
CA LYS A 189 8.42 -24.86 14.38
C LYS A 189 7.18 -25.66 14.74
N GLN A 190 6.03 -25.37 14.11
CA GLN A 190 4.81 -26.15 14.31
C GLN A 190 4.94 -27.56 13.71
N THR A 191 5.56 -27.68 12.53
CA THR A 191 5.80 -28.97 11.85
C THR A 191 6.82 -29.85 12.57
N ALA A 192 7.76 -29.27 13.32
CA ALA A 192 8.82 -29.97 14.03
C ALA A 192 8.41 -30.60 15.39
N SER A 193 7.12 -30.62 15.75
CA SER A 193 6.64 -31.21 17.01
C SER A 193 6.44 -32.73 16.90
N PRO A 194 7.24 -33.58 17.58
CA PRO A 194 7.09 -35.04 17.51
C PRO A 194 5.85 -35.52 18.27
N SER A 195 5.07 -36.42 17.66
CA SER A 195 3.93 -37.05 18.33
C SER A 195 4.37 -38.04 19.41
N PRO A 196 3.90 -37.93 20.67
CA PRO A 196 4.19 -38.92 21.70
C PRO A 196 3.29 -40.15 21.55
N GLN A 197 3.90 -41.30 21.25
CA GLN A 197 3.32 -42.63 21.52
C GLN A 197 4.13 -43.33 22.61
N GLY A 198 3.45 -44.11 23.45
CA GLY A 198 4.07 -44.90 24.53
C GLY A 198 3.66 -44.40 25.91
N ALA A 199 2.89 -45.22 26.63
CA ALA A 199 2.41 -44.93 27.98
C ALA A 199 2.95 -45.98 28.97
N HIS A 200 3.20 -45.57 30.22
CA HIS A 200 3.28 -46.45 31.38
C HIS A 200 2.79 -45.69 32.64
N ALA A 201 2.00 -46.37 33.48
CA ALA A 201 1.68 -45.96 34.86
C ALA A 201 2.65 -46.65 35.85
N GLY A 202 2.74 -46.33 37.15
CA GLY A 202 2.14 -45.29 38.02
C GLY A 202 3.23 -44.63 38.88
N GLU A 203 3.02 -43.98 40.04
CA GLU A 203 1.98 -44.07 41.09
C GLU A 203 1.98 -42.76 41.95
N ALA A 204 0.98 -42.53 42.81
CA ALA A 204 0.76 -41.30 43.62
C ALA A 204 -0.16 -41.60 44.84
N PRO A 205 -0.42 -40.70 45.84
CA PRO A 205 -0.07 -39.27 46.00
C PRO A 205 0.90 -39.04 47.20
N PRO A 206 0.69 -38.30 48.34
CA PRO A 206 -0.47 -37.57 48.93
C PRO A 206 -0.36 -36.01 48.94
N PRO A 207 -1.38 -35.27 49.44
CA PRO A 207 -1.47 -33.79 49.49
C PRO A 207 -1.57 -33.28 50.97
N PRO A 208 -2.16 -32.11 51.36
CA PRO A 208 -2.68 -30.90 50.68
C PRO A 208 -1.98 -29.61 51.26
N PRO A 209 -2.52 -28.36 51.34
CA PRO A 209 -3.79 -27.77 50.89
C PRO A 209 -3.56 -26.43 50.08
N PRO A 210 -4.27 -25.26 50.18
CA PRO A 210 -4.61 -24.50 48.95
C PRO A 210 -4.31 -22.98 48.93
N SER A 211 -4.43 -22.37 47.75
CA SER A 211 -5.08 -21.06 47.63
C SER A 211 -5.63 -20.78 46.23
N GLU A 212 -6.68 -19.98 46.23
CA GLU A 212 -7.45 -19.41 45.11
C GLU A 212 -6.55 -18.58 44.16
N GLY A 213 -6.93 -18.26 42.91
CA GLY A 213 -8.19 -18.45 42.21
C GLY A 213 -8.49 -17.21 41.35
N GLY A 214 -8.85 -17.40 40.07
CA GLY A 214 -9.21 -16.27 39.19
C GLY A 214 -8.71 -16.42 37.74
N ARG A 215 -9.65 -16.66 36.82
CA ARG A 215 -9.42 -16.54 35.38
C ARG A 215 -9.06 -15.09 35.03
N LYS A 216 -7.92 -14.84 34.39
CA LYS A 216 -7.62 -13.54 33.75
C LYS A 216 -7.74 -13.65 32.24
N GLY A 217 -8.70 -12.95 31.65
CA GLY A 217 -8.81 -12.79 30.20
C GLY A 217 -7.73 -11.86 29.67
N HIS A 218 -7.27 -12.11 28.43
CA HIS A 218 -6.33 -11.23 27.74
C HIS A 218 -7.05 -9.99 27.19
N ILE A 219 -7.28 -9.01 28.07
CA ILE A 219 -7.69 -7.65 27.70
C ILE A 219 -6.79 -6.69 28.48
N GLN A 220 -5.85 -6.06 27.80
CA GLN A 220 -5.07 -4.95 28.37
C GLN A 220 -5.84 -3.65 28.11
N VAL A 221 -6.58 -3.18 29.12
CA VAL A 221 -7.24 -1.87 29.08
C VAL A 221 -6.16 -0.80 29.21
N ILE A 222 -5.88 -0.09 28.11
CA ILE A 222 -4.99 1.07 28.11
C ILE A 222 -5.75 2.22 28.79
N ALA A 223 -5.14 2.85 29.81
CA ALA A 223 -5.72 4.00 30.47
C ALA A 223 -5.81 5.19 29.49
N ARG A 224 -6.99 5.84 29.42
CA ARG A 224 -7.22 6.97 28.52
C ARG A 224 -6.45 8.20 29.02
N PRO A 225 -5.72 8.94 28.15
CA PRO A 225 -5.08 10.19 28.56
C PRO A 225 -6.08 11.23 29.10
N PRO A 226 -5.70 12.07 30.08
CA PRO A 226 -6.60 13.01 30.74
C PRO A 226 -7.11 14.15 29.85
N GLU A 227 -6.55 14.31 28.65
CA GLU A 227 -6.99 15.32 27.68
C GLU A 227 -8.31 14.95 26.97
N TRP A 228 -8.83 13.73 27.18
CA TRP A 228 -10.10 13.28 26.57
C TRP A 228 -11.34 13.44 27.48
N THR A 229 -11.22 14.15 28.60
CA THR A 229 -12.38 14.68 29.33
C THR A 229 -12.61 16.13 28.93
N THR A 230 -13.08 16.34 27.71
CA THR A 230 -13.72 17.60 27.31
C THR A 230 -14.95 17.79 28.19
N GLY A 231 -15.02 18.91 28.92
CA GLY A 231 -16.09 19.17 29.86
C GLY A 231 -17.45 19.36 29.19
N GLU A 232 -18.51 19.08 29.93
CA GLU A 232 -19.86 19.52 29.62
C GLU A 232 -19.89 21.05 29.77
N SER A 233 -20.10 21.79 28.68
CA SER A 233 -20.18 23.26 28.71
C SER A 233 -21.20 23.83 27.72
N GLU A 234 -22.46 23.86 28.19
CA GLU A 234 -23.43 24.95 28.10
C GLU A 234 -23.72 25.61 26.72
N ASP A 235 -25.01 25.66 26.36
CA ASP A 235 -25.52 26.22 25.11
C ASP A 235 -25.26 27.73 24.94
N GLY A 236 -24.37 28.10 24.01
CA GLY A 236 -24.04 29.48 23.66
C GLY A 236 -24.66 29.92 22.35
N CYS A 237 -25.92 30.38 22.37
CA CYS A 237 -26.61 30.86 21.16
C CYS A 237 -26.09 32.24 20.71
N SER A 238 -25.82 32.41 19.42
CA SER A 238 -25.73 33.73 18.77
C SER A 238 -26.30 33.65 17.34
N ASP A 239 -27.52 34.15 17.18
CA ASP A 239 -28.01 34.66 15.90
C ASP A 239 -27.09 35.80 15.40
N SER A 240 -26.89 35.88 14.10
CA SER A 240 -26.30 37.03 13.41
C SER A 240 -26.78 37.06 11.97
N SER A 241 -28.09 37.17 11.80
CA SER A 241 -28.76 37.38 10.52
C SER A 241 -28.12 38.54 9.74
N SER A 242 -27.77 38.30 8.48
CA SER A 242 -27.44 39.34 7.49
C SER A 242 -27.87 38.84 6.11
N GLU A 243 -28.87 39.50 5.58
CA GLU A 243 -29.47 39.30 4.26
C GLU A 243 -29.10 40.50 3.37
N ASP A 244 -28.67 40.22 2.13
CA ASP A 244 -28.38 41.11 0.99
C ASP A 244 -27.57 40.25 -0.01
N ASP A 245 -27.68 40.31 -1.33
CA ASP A 245 -28.73 40.78 -2.24
C ASP A 245 -28.60 39.96 -3.55
N VAL A 246 -29.65 39.86 -4.38
CA VAL A 246 -29.62 39.04 -5.62
C VAL A 246 -29.64 39.90 -6.89
N SER A 247 -28.52 39.88 -7.62
CA SER A 247 -28.40 40.43 -8.98
C SER A 247 -27.85 39.38 -9.96
N ASP A 248 -28.23 39.52 -11.23
CA ASP A 248 -28.16 38.49 -12.28
C ASP A 248 -27.38 39.02 -13.51
N ALA A 249 -26.84 38.10 -14.33
CA ALA A 249 -25.95 38.29 -15.49
C ALA A 249 -24.55 38.89 -15.15
N ASP A 250 -23.44 38.51 -15.79
CA ASP A 250 -23.23 37.85 -17.09
C ASP A 250 -22.07 36.80 -17.07
N GLU A 251 -21.84 36.13 -18.20
CA GLU A 251 -20.90 34.99 -18.36
C GLU A 251 -19.40 35.36 -18.24
N GLN A 252 -18.65 34.69 -17.34
CA GLN A 252 -17.18 34.63 -17.38
C GLN A 252 -16.66 33.28 -16.83
N GLU A 253 -15.51 32.82 -17.34
CA GLU A 253 -14.98 31.46 -17.19
C GLU A 253 -14.63 31.06 -15.74
N ASP A 254 -15.14 29.90 -15.27
CA ASP A 254 -14.83 29.30 -13.96
C ASP A 254 -13.36 28.83 -13.87
N SER A 255 -12.48 29.79 -13.60
CA SER A 255 -11.12 29.55 -13.14
C SER A 255 -11.14 29.23 -11.65
N THR A 256 -11.45 27.98 -11.31
CA THR A 256 -11.60 27.48 -9.93
C THR A 256 -10.53 28.05 -8.99
N GLU A 257 -10.94 29.01 -8.16
CA GLU A 257 -10.04 29.76 -7.28
C GLU A 257 -9.55 28.86 -6.14
N HIS A 258 -8.43 28.19 -6.35
CA HIS A 258 -7.63 27.64 -5.26
C HIS A 258 -7.20 28.81 -4.36
N ALA A 259 -7.95 28.98 -3.26
CA ALA A 259 -7.78 29.98 -2.23
C ALA A 259 -6.33 29.99 -1.70
N SER A 260 -5.50 30.75 -2.40
CA SER A 260 -4.12 30.97 -2.04
C SER A 260 -4.14 31.82 -0.78
N GLN A 261 -3.59 31.30 0.31
CA GLN A 261 -3.35 32.14 1.48
C GLN A 261 -2.31 33.19 1.09
N GLU A 262 -2.78 34.35 0.64
CA GLU A 262 -1.97 35.53 0.36
C GLU A 262 -1.46 36.13 1.68
N TRP A 263 -0.58 35.38 2.34
CA TRP A 263 0.27 35.93 3.38
C TRP A 263 1.02 37.12 2.76
N PRO A 264 0.94 38.32 3.38
CA PRO A 264 1.53 39.51 2.80
C PRO A 264 3.03 39.27 2.61
N GLN A 265 3.53 39.50 1.40
CA GLN A 265 4.90 39.16 0.96
C GLN A 265 5.96 39.97 1.72
N ARG A 266 6.26 39.50 2.94
CA ARG A 266 7.09 40.15 3.95
C ARG A 266 8.24 39.21 4.36
N GLY A 267 9.23 39.79 5.02
CA GLY A 267 10.44 39.06 5.42
C GLY A 267 11.37 38.76 4.25
N THR A 268 12.01 37.58 4.29
CA THR A 268 13.05 37.15 3.35
C THR A 268 12.52 36.02 2.46
N LEU A 269 12.48 36.23 1.15
CA LEU A 269 12.17 35.17 0.18
C LEU A 269 13.33 34.18 0.09
N MET A 270 13.03 32.88 0.23
CA MET A 270 13.95 31.79 -0.08
C MET A 270 13.60 31.20 -1.45
N THR A 271 14.60 31.12 -2.33
CA THR A 271 14.50 30.61 -3.70
C THR A 271 15.53 29.51 -3.91
N LEU A 272 15.17 28.45 -4.64
CA LEU A 272 16.05 27.32 -4.95
C LEU A 272 16.38 27.31 -6.47
N PRO A 273 17.35 28.12 -6.93
CA PRO A 273 17.52 28.46 -8.35
C PRO A 273 17.97 27.31 -9.27
N SER A 274 18.34 26.15 -8.72
CA SER A 274 18.83 24.98 -9.48
C SER A 274 18.05 23.68 -9.17
N LEU A 275 16.82 23.79 -8.66
CA LEU A 275 16.01 22.63 -8.28
C LEU A 275 15.40 21.93 -9.51
N HIS A 276 15.88 20.74 -9.85
CA HIS A 276 15.33 19.91 -10.93
C HIS A 276 14.43 18.79 -10.36
N LEU A 277 13.11 18.96 -10.47
CA LEU A 277 12.11 17.99 -10.00
C LEU A 277 11.82 16.94 -11.09
N GLN A 278 12.38 15.74 -10.94
CA GLN A 278 12.10 14.61 -11.82
C GLN A 278 11.09 13.66 -11.17
N GLY A 279 9.92 13.49 -11.79
CA GLY A 279 8.85 12.62 -11.27
C GLY A 279 8.12 13.16 -10.03
N ILE A 280 8.37 14.43 -9.66
CA ILE A 280 7.75 15.13 -8.53
C ILE A 280 6.96 16.31 -9.09
N GLU A 281 5.64 16.29 -8.91
CA GLU A 281 4.72 17.32 -9.44
C GLU A 281 4.72 18.58 -8.54
N LEU A 282 4.79 18.39 -7.22
CA LEU A 282 4.85 19.45 -6.20
C LEU A 282 5.83 19.07 -5.09
N LEU A 283 6.55 20.05 -4.54
CA LEU A 283 7.40 19.92 -3.34
C LEU A 283 7.08 21.04 -2.34
N GLN A 284 7.06 20.74 -1.04
CA GLN A 284 6.83 21.72 0.03
C GLN A 284 7.81 21.52 1.19
N ILE A 285 8.19 22.59 1.86
CA ILE A 285 9.02 22.56 3.08
C ILE A 285 8.11 22.44 4.29
N LEU A 286 8.18 21.31 5.00
CA LEU A 286 7.39 21.05 6.21
C LEU A 286 8.08 21.54 7.50
N THR A 287 9.40 21.63 7.50
CA THR A 287 10.23 22.02 8.65
C THR A 287 11.44 22.79 8.14
N LEU A 288 11.82 23.88 8.81
CA LEU A 288 12.96 24.70 8.42
C LEU A 288 13.88 24.97 9.62
N SER A 289 15.19 24.97 9.39
CA SER A 289 16.21 25.30 10.39
C SER A 289 17.13 26.38 9.83
N ILE A 290 17.28 27.50 10.54
CA ILE A 290 17.99 28.69 10.05
C ILE A 290 18.94 29.29 11.07
N ALA A 291 19.93 30.04 10.59
CA ALA A 291 20.81 30.85 11.43
C ALA A 291 20.42 32.33 11.37
N ILE A 292 20.10 32.91 12.52
CA ILE A 292 19.69 34.31 12.70
C ILE A 292 20.85 35.13 13.25
N LYS A 293 21.27 36.15 12.50
CA LYS A 293 22.27 37.13 12.95
C LYS A 293 21.56 38.24 13.74
N CYS A 294 21.78 38.30 15.05
CA CYS A 294 21.16 39.29 15.93
C CYS A 294 21.56 40.73 15.52
N ASN A 295 20.60 41.66 15.47
CA ASN A 295 20.88 43.05 15.08
C ASN A 295 21.71 43.82 16.12
N ARG A 296 21.58 43.52 17.42
CA ARG A 296 22.31 44.21 18.50
C ARG A 296 23.79 43.80 18.59
N CYS A 297 24.08 42.50 18.69
CA CYS A 297 25.43 41.99 18.97
C CYS A 297 26.09 41.25 17.79
N ARG A 298 25.44 41.26 16.61
CA ARG A 298 25.88 40.64 15.33
C ARG A 298 26.25 39.14 15.39
N THR A 299 25.92 38.47 16.49
CA THR A 299 26.21 37.05 16.70
C THR A 299 25.18 36.18 15.97
N ARG A 300 25.67 35.07 15.39
CA ARG A 300 24.87 33.98 14.80
C ARG A 300 24.21 33.20 15.95
N ASN A 301 22.90 33.06 15.90
CA ASN A 301 22.11 32.19 16.77
C ASN A 301 21.37 31.22 15.86
N GLU A 302 21.01 30.05 16.37
CA GLU A 302 20.48 28.97 15.54
C GLU A 302 19.07 28.64 16.00
N THR A 303 18.15 28.53 15.05
CA THR A 303 16.72 28.31 15.30
C THR A 303 16.29 27.11 14.46
N THR A 304 16.26 25.96 15.11
CA THR A 304 16.01 24.64 14.53
C THR A 304 14.52 24.32 14.60
N SER A 305 14.02 23.55 13.63
CA SER A 305 12.66 22.97 13.67
C SER A 305 11.51 23.98 13.72
N LEU A 306 11.62 25.09 12.98
CA LEU A 306 10.50 25.98 12.69
C LEU A 306 9.35 25.18 12.05
N LYS A 307 8.11 25.55 12.36
CA LYS A 307 6.88 24.98 11.77
C LYS A 307 6.13 26.02 10.91
N PRO A 308 5.39 25.62 9.87
CA PRO A 308 4.65 26.53 9.00
C PRO A 308 3.72 27.45 9.79
N GLY A 309 3.81 28.77 9.57
CA GLY A 309 2.96 29.78 10.22
C GLY A 309 3.15 29.95 11.73
N ALA A 310 4.04 29.20 12.38
CA ALA A 310 4.26 29.25 13.83
C ALA A 310 5.48 30.13 14.18
N GLU A 311 5.24 31.22 14.90
CA GLU A 311 6.32 32.07 15.43
C GLU A 311 7.12 31.31 16.51
N THR A 312 8.41 31.12 16.26
CA THR A 312 9.34 30.52 17.22
C THR A 312 10.27 31.60 17.75
N SER A 313 10.13 31.95 19.02
CA SER A 313 10.98 32.94 19.69
C SER A 313 12.11 32.30 20.51
N SER A 314 13.28 32.95 20.53
CA SER A 314 14.47 32.52 21.28
C SER A 314 15.32 33.73 21.71
N PRO A 315 15.93 33.71 22.90
CA PRO A 315 16.81 34.78 23.35
C PRO A 315 18.18 34.69 22.68
N CYS A 316 18.74 35.82 22.26
CA CYS A 316 20.09 35.84 21.69
C CYS A 316 21.17 35.48 22.72
N SER A 317 21.95 34.45 22.41
CA SER A 317 23.04 33.85 23.22
C SER A 317 23.99 34.82 23.95
N LYS A 318 24.26 36.02 23.43
CA LYS A 318 25.21 36.99 24.02
C LYS A 318 24.60 38.26 24.61
N CYS A 319 23.33 38.57 24.32
CA CYS A 319 22.72 39.83 24.76
C CYS A 319 21.25 39.74 25.14
N THR A 320 20.72 38.51 25.20
CA THR A 320 19.36 38.14 25.64
C THR A 320 18.24 38.91 24.93
N ALA A 321 18.54 39.50 23.77
CA ALA A 321 17.55 40.18 22.94
C ALA A 321 16.59 39.15 22.34
N PRO A 322 15.28 39.39 22.34
CA PRO A 322 14.34 38.51 21.66
C PRO A 322 14.66 38.47 20.16
N LEU A 323 14.81 37.26 19.65
CA LEU A 323 14.78 36.93 18.23
C LEU A 323 13.55 36.06 18.02
N ALA A 324 12.74 36.31 17.00
CA ALA A 324 11.71 35.38 16.61
C ALA A 324 11.73 35.18 15.10
N ALA A 325 11.30 34.00 14.67
CA ALA A 325 11.17 33.67 13.25
C ALA A 325 9.88 32.87 12.98
N THR A 326 9.26 33.20 11.86
CA THR A 326 8.07 32.53 11.31
C THR A 326 8.37 32.21 9.86
N PHE A 327 7.98 31.03 9.36
CA PHE A 327 8.14 30.70 7.95
C PHE A 327 6.82 30.29 7.30
N HIS A 328 6.66 30.73 6.05
CA HIS A 328 5.46 30.55 5.23
C HIS A 328 5.86 29.76 3.98
N PRO A 329 5.66 28.43 3.94
CA PRO A 329 6.09 27.59 2.82
C PRO A 329 5.25 27.86 1.56
N GLN A 330 5.93 27.88 0.41
CA GLN A 330 5.30 27.91 -0.90
C GLN A 330 5.46 26.54 -1.58
N LEU A 331 4.54 26.20 -2.49
CA LEU A 331 4.65 25.01 -3.33
C LEU A 331 5.69 25.25 -4.44
N LEU A 332 6.72 24.43 -4.46
CA LEU A 332 7.74 24.35 -5.51
C LEU A 332 7.26 23.42 -6.62
N HIS A 333 7.41 23.86 -7.86
CA HIS A 333 7.07 23.09 -9.07
C HIS A 333 7.92 23.55 -10.25
N GLN A 334 7.79 22.90 -11.42
CA GLN A 334 8.62 23.19 -12.60
C GLN A 334 8.59 24.66 -13.08
N HIS A 335 7.59 25.45 -12.66
CA HIS A 335 7.45 26.88 -12.99
C HIS A 335 7.56 27.84 -11.79
N SER A 336 7.80 27.33 -10.56
CA SER A 336 8.09 28.15 -9.39
C SER A 336 9.22 27.55 -8.56
N ASN A 337 10.32 28.30 -8.46
CA ASN A 337 11.49 28.00 -7.63
C ASN A 337 11.46 28.72 -6.27
N ARG A 338 10.34 29.38 -5.91
CA ARG A 338 10.12 30.03 -4.62
C ARG A 338 9.72 28.99 -3.56
N ALA A 339 10.49 28.90 -2.48
CA ALA A 339 10.39 27.82 -1.51
C ALA A 339 9.63 28.21 -0.23
N CYS A 340 9.91 29.39 0.31
CA CYS A 340 9.18 29.97 1.44
C CYS A 340 9.49 31.46 1.62
N TRP A 341 8.64 32.16 2.36
CA TRP A 341 8.99 33.45 2.99
C TRP A 341 9.38 33.21 4.45
N ILE A 342 10.35 33.99 4.95
CA ILE A 342 10.88 33.88 6.31
C ILE A 342 10.85 35.28 6.96
N ASP A 343 9.90 35.49 7.86
CA ASP A 343 9.84 36.68 8.71
C ASP A 343 10.77 36.51 9.91
N VAL A 344 11.56 37.53 10.23
CA VAL A 344 12.53 37.51 11.34
C VAL A 344 12.49 38.82 12.12
N SER A 345 12.17 38.75 13.41
CA SER A 345 12.26 39.87 14.34
C SER A 345 13.59 39.86 15.11
N GLY A 346 14.07 41.02 15.55
CA GLY A 346 15.31 41.17 16.35
C GLY A 346 16.64 40.87 15.63
N GLY A 347 16.63 40.20 14.47
CA GLY A 347 17.81 39.83 13.70
C GLY A 347 17.61 39.95 12.18
N LYS A 348 18.40 39.17 11.43
CA LYS A 348 18.19 38.84 10.02
C LYS A 348 18.55 37.37 9.81
N ALA A 349 17.82 36.66 8.95
CA ALA A 349 18.27 35.36 8.44
C ALA A 349 19.63 35.53 7.75
N SER A 350 20.53 34.55 7.92
CA SER A 350 21.92 34.65 7.44
C SER A 350 22.49 33.39 6.81
N ASP A 351 21.92 32.23 7.13
CA ASP A 351 22.35 30.93 6.61
C ASP A 351 21.23 29.89 6.84
N LEU A 352 21.26 28.80 6.08
CA LEU A 352 20.38 27.64 6.30
C LEU A 352 21.15 26.56 7.06
N LEU A 353 20.47 25.85 7.96
CA LEU A 353 21.07 24.75 8.71
C LEU A 353 20.59 23.42 8.13
N PRO A 354 21.48 22.46 7.83
CA PRO A 354 21.06 21.12 7.45
C PRO A 354 20.29 20.48 8.62
N SER A 355 19.28 19.67 8.30
CA SER A 355 18.64 18.83 9.30
C SER A 355 19.64 17.78 9.80
N THR A 356 20.06 17.89 11.06
CA THR A 356 20.76 16.81 11.76
C THR A 356 19.78 15.65 11.95
N ALA A 357 19.94 14.60 11.14
CA ALA A 357 19.18 13.35 11.19
C ALA A 357 19.98 12.26 11.91
#